data_AF-A0A7C6FAC6-F1
#
_entry.id   AF-A0A7C6FAC6-F1
#
_cell.length_a   1.000
_cell.length_b   1.000
_cell.length_c   1.000
_cell.angle_alpha   90.00
_cell.angle_beta   90.00
_cell.angle_gamma   90.00
#
_symmetry.space_group_name_H-M   'P 1'
#
loop_
_entity.id
_entity.type
_entity.pdbx_description
1 polymer ?
#
loop_
_entity_poly.entity_id
_entity_poly.type
_entity_poly.pdbx_seq_one_letter_code
_entity_poly.pdbx_strand_id
1 'polypeptide(L)'
;NVFDFVIVAVSLIPIDNNDSAIARLLRIFRVLRLITLLPELKAILNALFRSAKSIGYVMILMFIIFYIYAVMGTIFFEDSKSGYWDDVGVAMLTLFQIMTLEGWTDIMYQSMETHPYSWVFFVSFIVLTAYTFLNMIIGIIIETLNEEHKKDEKKGHQDEQALLKELVEQNRMLVKKVEALEKGHKV
;
A
#
# COMPACT_ATOMS: atom_id res chain seq x y z
N ASN A 1 19.95 0.24 4.23
CA ASN A 1 18.88 1.20 3.81
C ASN A 1 18.33 1.95 5.02
N VAL A 2 17.58 3.06 4.83
CA VAL A 2 16.97 3.83 5.94
C VAL A 2 16.19 2.93 6.91
N PHE A 3 15.48 1.93 6.38
CA PHE A 3 14.77 0.92 7.18
C PHE A 3 15.69 0.10 8.09
N ASP A 4 16.79 -0.45 7.56
CA ASP A 4 17.76 -1.20 8.37
C ASP A 4 18.42 -0.27 9.40
N PHE A 5 18.71 0.98 9.04
CA PHE A 5 19.28 1.97 9.95
C PHE A 5 18.33 2.31 11.10
N VAL A 6 17.03 2.51 10.82
CA VAL A 6 16.00 2.78 11.83
C VAL A 6 15.83 1.57 12.76
N ILE A 7 15.72 0.36 12.22
CA ILE A 7 15.61 -0.86 13.05
C ILE A 7 16.84 -1.05 13.91
N VAL A 8 18.04 -0.89 13.34
CA VAL A 8 19.30 -1.04 14.07
C VAL A 8 19.41 0.04 15.15
N ALA A 9 19.13 1.31 14.84
CA ALA A 9 19.14 2.42 15.79
C ALA A 9 18.17 2.20 16.96
N VAL A 10 16.92 1.80 16.69
CA VAL A 10 15.93 1.45 17.73
C VAL A 10 16.40 0.23 18.54
N SER A 11 17.04 -0.75 17.91
CA SER A 11 17.55 -1.95 18.58
C SER A 11 18.82 -1.70 19.43
N LEU A 12 19.53 -0.59 19.18
CA LEU A 12 20.79 -0.24 19.84
C LEU A 12 20.60 0.73 20.99
N ILE A 13 19.39 1.27 21.23
CA ILE A 13 19.10 2.14 22.38
C ILE A 13 19.51 1.37 23.65
N PRO A 14 20.59 1.77 24.34
CA PRO A 14 21.04 1.09 25.55
C PRO A 14 20.08 1.49 26.66
N ILE A 15 19.35 0.51 27.17
CA ILE A 15 18.38 0.76 28.21
C ILE A 15 19.05 0.41 29.53
N ASP A 16 19.63 1.44 30.15
CA ASP A 16 20.20 1.35 31.48
C ASP A 16 19.17 0.82 32.48
N ASN A 17 19.67 0.13 33.50
CA ASN A 17 18.97 -0.72 34.48
C ASN A 17 17.96 0.01 35.38
N ASN A 18 17.28 1.05 34.92
CA ASN A 18 16.17 1.65 35.63
C ASN A 18 14.87 0.92 35.27
N ASP A 19 14.16 0.49 36.31
CA ASP A 19 13.09 -0.53 36.37
C ASP A 19 11.78 -0.19 35.64
N SER A 20 11.82 0.61 34.58
CA SER A 20 10.64 0.91 33.78
C SER A 20 10.24 -0.33 32.97
N ALA A 21 8.99 -0.78 33.11
CA ALA A 21 8.43 -1.83 32.25
C ALA A 21 8.61 -1.53 30.75
N ILE A 22 8.68 -0.23 30.41
CA ILE A 22 8.96 0.30 29.07
C ILE A 22 10.34 -0.17 28.56
N ALA A 23 11.37 -0.16 29.40
CA ALA A 23 12.70 -0.68 29.07
C ALA A 23 12.66 -2.15 28.66
N ARG A 24 11.90 -2.97 29.40
CA ARG A 24 11.72 -4.39 29.11
C ARG A 24 10.92 -4.60 27.82
N LEU A 25 9.91 -3.77 27.57
CA LEU A 25 9.07 -3.82 26.38
C LEU A 25 9.85 -3.43 25.11
N LEU A 26 10.73 -2.44 25.21
CA LEU A 26 11.59 -2.01 24.10
C LEU A 26 12.55 -3.12 23.62
N ARG A 27 12.93 -4.05 24.51
CA ARG A 27 13.69 -5.24 24.14
C ARG A 27 12.92 -6.16 23.19
N ILE A 28 11.58 -6.07 23.08
CA ILE A 28 10.81 -6.85 22.09
C ILE A 28 11.16 -6.40 20.67
N PHE A 29 11.42 -5.11 20.44
CA PHE A 29 11.75 -4.59 19.11
C PHE A 29 13.02 -5.20 18.51
N ARG A 30 13.91 -5.80 19.30
CA ARG A 30 15.06 -6.54 18.76
C ARG A 30 14.64 -7.75 17.91
N VAL A 31 13.43 -8.30 18.09
CA VAL A 31 12.87 -9.34 17.21
C VAL A 31 12.70 -8.83 15.77
N LEU A 32 12.51 -7.52 15.58
CA LEU A 32 12.46 -6.90 14.25
C LEU A 32 13.78 -7.03 13.50
N ARG A 33 14.90 -7.33 14.18
CA ARG A 33 16.16 -7.70 13.52
C ARG A 33 15.99 -8.95 12.65
N LEU A 34 15.06 -9.87 12.93
CA LEU A 34 14.75 -11.00 12.03
C LEU A 34 14.33 -10.53 10.64
N ILE A 35 13.59 -9.41 10.53
CA ILE A 35 13.22 -8.80 9.26
C ILE A 35 14.48 -8.35 8.50
N THR A 36 15.48 -7.82 9.21
CA THR A 36 16.75 -7.41 8.60
C THR A 36 17.66 -8.58 8.22
N LEU A 37 17.48 -9.74 8.86
CA LEU A 37 18.27 -10.95 8.66
C LEU A 37 17.69 -11.85 7.57
N LEU A 38 16.36 -11.89 7.40
CA LEU A 38 15.67 -12.73 6.45
C LEU A 38 15.32 -11.94 5.18
N PRO A 39 15.99 -12.20 4.04
CA PRO A 39 15.74 -11.47 2.79
C PRO A 39 14.29 -11.60 2.29
N GLU A 40 13.62 -12.71 2.59
CA GLU A 40 12.21 -12.95 2.26
C GLU A 40 11.27 -11.95 2.95
N LEU A 41 11.48 -11.68 4.24
CA LEU A 41 10.69 -10.69 4.99
C LEU A 41 10.90 -9.27 4.44
N LYS A 42 12.12 -8.95 4.01
CA LYS A 42 12.41 -7.66 3.34
C LYS A 42 11.66 -7.54 2.02
N ALA A 43 11.59 -8.62 1.25
CA ALA A 43 10.89 -8.62 -0.03
C ALA A 43 9.40 -8.31 0.16
N ILE A 44 8.76 -8.95 1.15
CA ILE A 44 7.35 -8.71 1.49
C ILE A 44 7.13 -7.26 1.94
N LEU A 45 7.95 -6.74 2.85
CA LEU A 45 7.81 -5.35 3.31
C LEU A 45 8.05 -4.33 2.20
N ASN A 46 9.05 -4.55 1.34
CA ASN A 46 9.29 -3.68 0.19
C ASN A 46 8.11 -3.70 -0.78
N ALA A 47 7.47 -4.86 -0.99
CA ALA A 47 6.26 -4.97 -1.79
C ALA A 47 5.11 -4.17 -1.15
N LEU A 48 4.89 -4.30 0.16
CA LEU A 48 3.89 -3.52 0.90
C LEU A 48 4.13 -2.02 0.80
N PHE A 49 5.36 -1.55 1.01
CA PHE A 49 5.70 -0.12 0.92
C PHE A 49 5.59 0.41 -0.52
N ARG A 50 5.88 -0.42 -1.53
CA ARG A 50 5.67 -0.06 -2.93
C ARG A 50 4.18 0.15 -3.22
N SER A 51 3.32 -0.77 -2.76
CA SER A 51 1.87 -0.66 -2.91
C SER A 51 1.26 0.48 -2.10
N ALA A 52 1.82 0.81 -0.93
CA ALA A 52 1.33 1.93 -0.11
C ALA A 52 1.50 3.28 -0.80
N LYS A 53 2.52 3.46 -1.65
CA LYS A 53 2.74 4.72 -2.38
C LYS A 53 1.69 4.99 -3.45
N SER A 54 1.15 3.95 -4.11
CA SER A 54 0.16 4.14 -5.18
C SER A 54 -1.21 4.57 -4.67
N ILE A 55 -1.54 4.30 -3.40
CA ILE A 55 -2.86 4.60 -2.81
C ILE A 55 -2.93 5.89 -2.00
N GLY A 56 -1.86 6.68 -1.95
CA GLY A 56 -1.75 7.86 -1.07
C GLY A 56 -2.92 8.85 -1.23
N TYR A 57 -3.34 9.15 -2.46
CA TYR A 57 -4.47 10.06 -2.70
C TYR A 57 -5.80 9.50 -2.20
N VAL A 58 -6.03 8.20 -2.34
CA VAL A 58 -7.27 7.55 -1.86
C VAL A 58 -7.30 7.53 -0.34
N MET A 59 -6.15 7.32 0.32
CA MET A 59 -6.05 7.40 1.78
C MET A 59 -6.42 8.80 2.32
N ILE A 60 -6.00 9.87 1.62
CA ILE A 60 -6.38 11.25 1.97
C ILE A 60 -7.89 11.44 1.79
N LEU A 61 -8.46 10.98 0.67
CA LEU A 61 -9.91 11.05 0.44
C LEU A 61 -10.69 10.30 1.53
N MET A 62 -10.24 9.10 1.90
CA MET A 62 -10.86 8.30 2.97
C MET A 62 -10.79 9.02 4.31
N PHE A 63 -9.66 9.64 4.64
CA PHE A 63 -9.51 10.44 5.86
C PHE A 63 -10.47 11.65 5.89
N ILE A 64 -10.66 12.32 4.75
CA ILE A 64 -11.63 13.43 4.63
C ILE A 64 -13.06 12.93 4.85
N ILE A 65 -13.44 11.80 4.24
CA ILE A 65 -14.77 11.19 4.42
C ILE A 65 -14.99 10.85 5.90
N PHE A 66 -14.00 10.22 6.54
CA PHE A 66 -14.03 9.89 7.97
C PHE A 66 -14.22 11.11 8.84
N TYR A 67 -13.44 12.17 8.60
CA TYR A 67 -13.53 13.40 9.37
C TYR A 67 -14.90 14.07 9.25
N ILE A 68 -15.44 14.16 8.02
CA ILE A 68 -16.77 14.73 7.78
C ILE A 68 -17.84 13.92 8.52
N TYR A 69 -17.84 12.60 8.38
CA TYR A 69 -18.80 11.74 9.08
C TYR A 69 -18.62 11.77 10.60
N ALA A 70 -17.39 11.91 11.10
CA ALA A 70 -17.13 12.01 12.53
C ALA A 70 -17.76 13.28 13.11
N VAL A 71 -17.51 14.44 12.48
CA VAL A 71 -18.11 15.71 12.87
C VAL A 71 -19.65 15.64 12.78
N MET A 72 -20.18 15.08 11.68
CA MET A 72 -21.63 14.88 11.54
C MET A 72 -22.19 13.99 12.66
N GLY A 73 -21.52 12.88 12.98
CA GLY A 73 -21.93 11.96 14.03
C GLY A 73 -21.95 12.62 15.41
N THR A 74 -20.91 13.40 15.75
CA THR A 74 -20.87 14.16 17.02
C THR A 74 -22.00 15.18 17.15
N ILE A 75 -22.48 15.74 16.03
CA ILE A 75 -23.58 16.72 16.02
C ILE A 75 -24.94 16.01 16.03
N PHE A 76 -25.12 14.97 15.21
CA PHE A 76 -26.40 14.29 15.05
C PHE A 76 -26.74 13.38 16.22
N PHE A 77 -25.74 12.87 16.93
CA PHE A 77 -25.92 11.89 17.99
C PHE A 77 -25.39 12.39 19.35
N GLU A 78 -25.31 13.72 19.54
CA GLU A 78 -24.88 14.36 20.79
C GLU A 78 -25.68 13.86 22.01
N ASP A 79 -26.98 13.64 21.85
CA ASP A 79 -27.87 13.17 22.92
C ASP A 79 -27.77 11.66 23.19
N SER A 80 -26.97 10.91 22.41
CA SER A 80 -26.77 9.47 22.58
C SER A 80 -25.85 9.20 23.77
N LYS A 81 -26.32 8.44 24.76
CA LYS A 81 -25.54 8.09 25.97
C LYS A 81 -24.53 6.94 25.76
N SER A 82 -24.19 6.63 24.51
CA SER A 82 -23.37 5.47 24.15
C SER A 82 -21.86 5.70 24.26
N GLY A 83 -21.42 6.96 24.38
CA GLY A 83 -19.99 7.31 24.40
C GLY A 83 -19.32 7.28 23.02
N TYR A 84 -20.00 6.81 21.97
CA TYR A 84 -19.43 6.68 20.63
C TYR A 84 -19.25 8.00 19.88
N TRP A 85 -19.91 9.06 20.36
CA TRP A 85 -20.07 10.35 19.67
C TRP A 85 -19.64 11.54 20.51
N ASP A 86 -18.92 11.30 21.63
CA ASP A 86 -18.54 12.33 22.61
C ASP A 86 -17.56 13.37 22.04
N ASP A 87 -16.61 12.92 21.21
CA ASP A 87 -15.68 13.79 20.51
C ASP A 87 -15.29 13.22 19.13
N VAL A 88 -14.72 14.07 18.28
CA VAL A 88 -14.37 13.72 16.90
C VAL A 88 -13.35 12.57 16.83
N GLY A 89 -12.42 12.49 17.79
CA GLY A 89 -11.44 11.41 17.87
C GLY A 89 -12.10 10.06 18.15
N VAL A 90 -13.00 10.02 19.14
CA VAL A 90 -13.79 8.81 19.45
C VAL A 90 -14.71 8.44 18.29
N ALA A 91 -15.39 9.42 17.70
CA ALA A 91 -16.25 9.19 16.53
C ALA A 91 -15.46 8.65 15.32
N MET A 92 -14.24 9.12 15.07
CA MET A 92 -13.36 8.56 14.03
C MET A 92 -13.00 7.08 14.30
N LEU A 93 -12.77 6.70 15.56
CA LEU A 93 -12.52 5.31 15.94
C LEU A 93 -13.78 4.43 15.77
N THR A 94 -14.93 4.94 16.20
CA THR A 94 -16.24 4.30 15.99
C THR A 94 -16.49 4.08 14.49
N LEU A 95 -16.24 5.09 13.65
CA LEU A 95 -16.38 4.99 12.19
C LEU A 95 -15.37 4.01 11.56
N PHE A 96 -14.16 3.89 12.12
CA PHE A 96 -13.21 2.85 11.71
C PHE A 96 -13.77 1.44 11.96
N GLN A 97 -14.34 1.21 13.13
CA GLN A 97 -15.04 -0.05 13.45
C GLN A 97 -16.24 -0.29 12.52
N ILE A 98 -17.03 0.75 12.22
CA ILE A 98 -18.17 0.61 11.30
C ILE A 98 -17.69 0.26 9.89
N MET A 99 -16.59 0.84 9.42
CA MET A 99 -16.02 0.55 8.10
C MET A 99 -15.58 -0.91 7.96
N THR A 100 -15.09 -1.55 9.04
CA THR A 100 -14.76 -2.99 9.04
C THR A 100 -15.99 -3.90 9.11
N LEU A 101 -17.20 -3.31 9.15
CA LEU A 101 -18.49 -3.99 9.29
C LEU A 101 -18.62 -4.80 10.58
N GLU A 102 -17.85 -4.44 11.61
CA GLU A 102 -17.87 -5.12 12.90
C GLU A 102 -18.77 -4.36 13.89
N GLY A 103 -19.82 -5.01 14.42
CA GLY A 103 -20.65 -4.42 15.49
C GLY A 103 -21.40 -3.13 15.12
N TRP A 104 -21.39 -2.73 13.84
CA TRP A 104 -21.99 -1.47 13.38
C TRP A 104 -23.51 -1.41 13.61
N THR A 105 -24.19 -2.56 13.59
CA THR A 105 -25.62 -2.64 13.86
C THR A 105 -25.96 -2.26 15.29
N ASP A 106 -25.12 -2.62 16.26
CA ASP A 106 -25.37 -2.33 17.68
C ASP A 106 -25.21 -0.83 17.94
N ILE A 107 -24.17 -0.21 17.36
CA ILE A 107 -23.94 1.24 17.41
C ILE A 107 -25.10 1.99 16.74
N MET A 108 -25.57 1.48 15.59
CA MET A 108 -26.74 2.02 14.90
C MET A 108 -27.99 1.92 15.76
N TYR A 109 -28.31 0.74 16.31
CA TYR A 109 -29.52 0.55 17.11
C TYR A 109 -29.52 1.41 18.37
N GLN A 110 -28.37 1.59 19.03
CA GLN A 110 -28.26 2.54 20.15
C GLN A 110 -28.55 3.97 19.70
N SER A 111 -28.04 4.38 18.53
CA SER A 111 -28.32 5.70 17.97
C SER A 111 -29.79 5.85 17.54
N MET A 112 -30.47 4.73 17.20
CA MET A 112 -31.91 4.70 16.87
C MET A 112 -32.83 4.87 18.07
N GLU A 113 -32.34 4.65 19.31
CA GLU A 113 -33.14 4.89 20.52
C GLU A 113 -33.59 6.35 20.64
N THR A 114 -32.72 7.28 20.22
CA THR A 114 -32.99 8.72 20.20
C THR A 114 -33.29 9.24 18.79
N HIS A 115 -32.69 8.64 17.75
CA HIS A 115 -32.81 9.09 16.36
C HIS A 115 -33.27 7.95 15.43
N PRO A 116 -34.59 7.72 15.26
CA PRO A 116 -35.13 6.55 14.54
C PRO A 116 -34.68 6.40 13.09
N TYR A 117 -34.27 7.49 12.42
CA TYR A 117 -33.81 7.47 11.03
C TYR A 117 -32.27 7.44 10.90
N SER A 118 -31.55 7.23 12.00
CA SER A 118 -30.08 7.21 12.03
C SER A 118 -29.47 6.13 11.13
N TRP A 119 -30.20 5.04 10.85
CA TRP A 119 -29.78 3.99 9.91
C TRP A 119 -29.31 4.54 8.55
N VAL A 120 -29.87 5.67 8.08
CA VAL A 120 -29.45 6.31 6.82
C VAL A 120 -28.00 6.76 6.88
N PHE A 121 -27.57 7.33 8.01
CA PHE A 121 -26.18 7.79 8.22
C PHE A 121 -25.20 6.61 8.19
N PHE A 122 -25.51 5.51 8.86
CA PHE A 122 -24.64 4.33 8.90
C PHE A 122 -24.55 3.66 7.54
N VAL A 123 -25.70 3.45 6.88
CA VAL A 123 -25.73 2.82 5.55
C VAL A 123 -25.05 3.70 4.51
N SER A 124 -25.25 5.02 4.53
CA SER A 124 -24.58 5.93 3.59
C SER A 124 -23.06 5.94 3.79
N PHE A 125 -22.60 5.91 5.05
CA PHE A 125 -21.18 5.80 5.37
C PHE A 125 -20.59 4.48 4.86
N ILE A 126 -21.26 3.35 5.14
CA ILE A 126 -20.82 2.03 4.71
C ILE A 126 -20.75 1.94 3.19
N VAL A 127 -21.79 2.38 2.48
CA VAL A 127 -21.80 2.35 1.01
C VAL A 127 -20.69 3.21 0.43
N LEU A 128 -20.51 4.43 0.95
CA LEU A 128 -19.50 5.36 0.46
C LEU A 128 -18.07 4.86 0.71
N THR A 129 -17.80 4.34 1.92
CA THR A 129 -16.47 3.80 2.27
C THR A 129 -16.17 2.49 1.55
N ALA A 130 -17.16 1.59 1.42
CA ALA A 130 -17.01 0.36 0.64
C ALA A 130 -16.74 0.67 -0.84
N TYR A 131 -17.46 1.64 -1.42
CA TYR A 131 -17.23 2.09 -2.80
C TYR A 131 -15.83 2.69 -2.98
N THR A 132 -15.40 3.54 -2.05
CA THR A 132 -14.05 4.14 -2.07
C THR A 132 -12.97 3.07 -1.94
N PHE A 133 -13.17 2.08 -1.06
CA PHE A 133 -12.26 0.95 -0.88
C PHE A 133 -12.19 0.07 -2.13
N LEU A 134 -13.32 -0.21 -2.77
CA LEU A 134 -13.35 -0.95 -4.05
C LEU A 134 -12.57 -0.20 -5.14
N ASN A 135 -12.77 1.11 -5.26
CA ASN A 135 -12.02 1.95 -6.21
C ASN A 135 -10.52 1.95 -5.91
N MET A 136 -10.11 1.86 -4.64
CA MET A 136 -8.71 1.68 -4.26
C MET A 136 -8.14 0.36 -4.79
N ILE A 137 -8.86 -0.75 -4.58
CA ILE A 137 -8.44 -2.08 -5.06
C ILE A 137 -8.29 -2.07 -6.58
N ILE A 138 -9.28 -1.53 -7.30
CA ILE A 138 -9.24 -1.41 -8.76
C ILE A 138 -8.03 -0.58 -9.18
N GLY A 139 -7.78 0.55 -8.50
CA GLY A 139 -6.60 1.38 -8.75
C GLY A 139 -5.28 0.62 -8.60
N ILE A 140 -5.12 -0.18 -7.53
CA ILE A 140 -3.93 -1.03 -7.32
C ILE A 140 -3.80 -2.09 -8.42
N ILE A 141 -4.89 -2.75 -8.79
CA ILE A 141 -4.88 -3.78 -9.83
C ILE A 141 -4.46 -3.17 -11.17
N ILE A 142 -5.04 -2.03 -11.55
CA ILE A 142 -4.70 -1.33 -12.78
C ILE A 142 -3.25 -0.87 -12.78
N GLU A 143 -2.74 -0.34 -11.67
CA GLU A 143 -1.32 0.04 -11.56
C GLU A 143 -0.42 -1.19 -11.74
N THR A 144 -0.76 -2.31 -11.12
CA THR A 144 0.02 -3.57 -11.22
C THR A 144 0.01 -4.10 -12.65
N LEU A 145 -1.15 -4.12 -13.32
CA LEU A 145 -1.27 -4.55 -14.72
C LEU A 145 -0.49 -3.63 -15.67
N ASN A 146 -0.56 -2.31 -15.45
CA ASN A 146 0.20 -1.34 -16.23
C ASN A 146 1.72 -1.47 -16.01
N GLU A 147 2.17 -1.75 -14.79
CA GLU A 147 3.58 -2.03 -14.50
C GLU A 147 4.06 -3.29 -15.22
N GLU A 148 3.28 -4.37 -15.23
CA GLU A 148 3.62 -5.62 -15.95
C GLU A 148 3.64 -5.42 -17.47
N HIS A 149 2.63 -4.78 -18.06
CA HIS A 149 2.61 -4.48 -19.50
C HIS A 149 3.83 -3.64 -19.92
N LYS A 150 4.21 -2.62 -19.13
CA LYS A 150 5.41 -1.81 -19.40
C LYS A 150 6.71 -2.61 -19.34
N LYS A 151 6.78 -3.67 -18.52
CA LYS A 151 7.96 -4.56 -18.48
C LYS A 151 8.01 -5.43 -19.73
N ASP A 152 6.88 -5.98 -20.15
CA ASP A 152 6.79 -6.85 -21.32
C ASP A 152 7.07 -6.09 -22.62
N GLU A 153 6.55 -4.87 -22.76
CA GLU A 153 6.89 -3.98 -23.89
C GLU A 153 8.40 -3.70 -23.94
N LYS A 154 9.02 -3.37 -22.79
CA LYS A 154 10.47 -3.11 -22.73
C LYS A 154 11.29 -4.34 -23.10
N LYS A 155 10.90 -5.53 -22.67
CA LYS A 155 11.55 -6.78 -23.08
C LYS A 155 11.42 -7.01 -24.58
N GLY A 156 10.22 -6.86 -25.15
CA GLY A 156 10.00 -7.01 -26.59
C GLY A 156 10.86 -6.07 -27.43
N HIS A 157 10.95 -4.79 -27.05
CA HIS A 157 11.83 -3.83 -27.74
C HIS A 157 13.32 -4.17 -27.57
N GLN A 158 13.73 -4.69 -26.40
CA GLN A 158 15.11 -5.11 -26.17
C GLN A 158 15.47 -6.34 -27.02
N ASP A 159 14.57 -7.32 -27.10
CA ASP A 159 14.74 -8.53 -27.89
C ASP A 159 14.80 -8.20 -29.40
N GLU A 160 13.93 -7.31 -29.88
CA GLU A 160 13.97 -6.81 -31.25
C GLU A 160 15.29 -6.10 -31.57
N GLN A 161 15.75 -5.20 -30.69
CA GLN A 161 17.04 -4.52 -30.87
C GLN A 161 18.24 -5.48 -30.83
N ALA A 162 18.17 -6.54 -30.02
CA ALA A 162 19.20 -7.57 -29.96
C ALA A 162 19.25 -8.37 -31.27
N LEU A 163 18.10 -8.81 -31.78
CA LEU A 163 17.96 -9.52 -33.05
C LEU A 163 18.46 -8.68 -34.23
N LEU A 164 18.09 -7.39 -34.30
CA LEU A 164 18.53 -6.49 -35.35
C LEU A 164 20.06 -6.30 -35.33
N LYS A 165 20.67 -6.15 -34.15
CA LYS A 165 22.13 -6.07 -34.03
C LYS A 165 22.82 -7.35 -34.50
N GLU A 166 22.28 -8.51 -34.17
CA GLU A 166 22.81 -9.81 -34.60
C GLU A 166 22.72 -9.97 -36.13
N LEU A 167 21.58 -9.64 -36.73
CA LEU A 167 21.36 -9.67 -38.19
C LEU A 167 22.32 -8.74 -38.93
N VAL A 168 22.55 -7.52 -38.43
CA VAL A 168 23.49 -6.57 -39.02
C VAL A 168 24.92 -7.11 -38.98
N GLU A 169 25.33 -7.73 -37.87
CA GLU A 169 26.67 -8.30 -37.74
C GLU A 169 26.87 -9.54 -38.63
N GLN A 170 25.86 -10.42 -38.73
CA GLN A 170 25.87 -11.55 -39.66
C GLN A 170 26.01 -11.08 -41.12
N ASN A 171 25.24 -10.07 -41.52
CA ASN A 171 25.35 -9.49 -42.87
C ASN A 171 26.74 -8.89 -43.11
N ARG A 172 27.31 -8.19 -42.13
CA ARG A 172 28.66 -7.63 -42.22
C ARG A 172 29.73 -8.73 -42.42
N MET A 173 29.58 -9.85 -41.72
CA MET A 173 30.46 -11.01 -41.85
C MET A 173 30.30 -11.69 -43.21
N LEU A 174 29.08 -11.81 -43.72
CA LEU A 174 28.81 -12.35 -45.06
C LEU A 174 29.44 -11.48 -46.15
N VAL A 175 29.27 -10.15 -46.09
CA VAL A 175 29.88 -9.22 -47.04
C VAL A 175 31.41 -9.38 -47.07
N LYS A 176 32.06 -9.42 -45.90
CA LYS A 176 33.51 -9.67 -45.81
C LYS A 176 33.93 -10.99 -46.45
N LYS A 177 33.15 -12.07 -46.28
CA LYS A 177 33.43 -13.37 -46.90
C LYS A 177 33.31 -13.32 -48.42
N VAL A 178 32.28 -12.64 -48.94
CA VAL A 178 32.09 -12.47 -50.39
C VAL A 178 33.24 -11.67 -51.00
N GLU A 179 33.63 -10.55 -50.39
CA GLU A 179 34.77 -9.74 -50.86
C GLU A 179 36.10 -10.53 -50.87
N ALA A 180 36.30 -11.41 -49.89
CA ALA A 180 37.48 -12.28 -49.84
C ALA A 180 37.48 -13.32 -50.97
N LEU A 181 36.32 -13.90 -51.29
CA LEU A 181 36.16 -14.86 -52.39
C LEU A 181 36.37 -14.20 -53.76
N GLU A 182 35.86 -12.98 -53.97
CA GLU A 182 36.07 -12.22 -55.21
C GLU A 182 37.55 -11.88 -55.44
N LYS A 183 38.28 -11.55 -54.37
CA LYS A 183 39.74 -11.32 -54.44
C LYS A 183 40.52 -12.60 -54.74
N GLY A 184 40.07 -13.74 -54.22
CA GLY A 184 40.68 -15.04 -54.47
C GLY A 184 40.49 -15.56 -55.90
N HIS A 185 39.45 -15.12 -56.61
CA HIS A 185 39.17 -15.53 -58.01
C HIS A 185 39.92 -14.69 -59.07
N LYS A 186 40.61 -13.61 -58.68
CA LYS A 186 41.38 -12.73 -59.59
C LYS A 186 42.88 -13.06 -59.66
N VAL A 187 43.28 -14.23 -59.17
CA VAL A 187 44.66 -14.79 -59.27
C VAL A 187 44.60 -16.03 -60.14
#